data_AF-A0A9P6PYZ0-F1
#
_entry.id   AF-A0A9P6PYZ0-F1
#
_cell.length_a   1.000
_cell.length_b   1.000
_cell.length_c   1.000
_cell.angle_alpha   90.00
_cell.angle_beta   90.00
_cell.angle_gamma   90.00
#
_symmetry.space_group_name_H-M   'P 1'
#
loop_
_entity.id
_entity.type
_entity.pdbx_description
1 polymer ?
#
loop_
_entity_poly.entity_id
_entity_poly.type
_entity_poly.pdbx_seq_one_letter_code
_entity_poly.pdbx_strand_id
1 'polypeptide(L)'
;MRKVKFTQENFDERLKAILDEFPKLDDIHPFYADLMNVLYDKDHYKLALGQMNTARHLIDQVGKDYVRLLKFGDSLYRCKQLKKAALGRMATIMRRQKDSLAYLEQVRQHLARLPSIDPNTRTLLVCGYPNVGKSSFMNKITRADVDVQPYAFTTKSLFVGHMDYKYLRWQVIDTPGILDHPLENRNTIEMQSITALAHLRCAVMYFVDLSESCGYSIKEQISLFHSIKPLFANKPVLLIVNKIDAMKIEDISAEDRALLDQIVDNDKVEMLGMSCYTDEGVMHVKQTTCDRLLQSRVDAKMKGHKINDILNKIHLTQPQPRDDNPRLPHIPAAVESKPKYDPKDPSRILLERDLEAAEGGAGVFNVDLKKKYLLEDPEWKYDVIPEIWQGKNVADFIDADIQEQLDELEREEEKLEAEGFYKSEEEEMDSEDEALEATANAITEHNSLTRIQARLKGSKNKAVLPKTAVKRTVSDMSDHLEKMGLDATEARARSRGIKRARSASSGESIARTASMARPASAAKDRTMSGVRNVKQKLESEKVRQLAQRTPNLFAKRGESDRAVQTKMPKHLFSNKRGNGKTDWR
;
A
#
# COMPACT_ATOMS: atom_id res chain seq x y z
N MET A 1 -24.90 -30.79 0.53
CA MET A 1 -24.54 -30.04 -0.70
C MET A 1 -23.14 -29.46 -0.64
N ARG A 2 -22.80 -28.56 0.31
CA ARG A 2 -21.46 -27.92 0.42
C ARG A 2 -20.27 -28.86 0.27
N LYS A 3 -20.27 -30.03 0.94
CA LYS A 3 -19.17 -31.01 0.85
C LYS A 3 -18.94 -31.53 -0.59
N VAL A 4 -20.00 -31.80 -1.35
CA VAL A 4 -19.87 -32.29 -2.74
C VAL A 4 -19.35 -31.17 -3.64
N LYS A 5 -19.91 -29.96 -3.49
CA LYS A 5 -19.52 -28.79 -4.28
C LYS A 5 -18.07 -28.35 -4.01
N PHE A 6 -17.66 -28.30 -2.73
CA PHE A 6 -16.28 -28.00 -2.36
C PHE A 6 -15.27 -29.01 -2.92
N THR A 7 -15.60 -30.32 -2.89
CA THR A 7 -14.72 -31.33 -3.50
C THR A 7 -14.67 -31.21 -5.02
N GLN A 8 -15.80 -30.93 -5.66
CA GLN A 8 -15.86 -30.66 -7.11
C GLN A 8 -14.97 -29.47 -7.48
N GLU A 9 -15.13 -28.33 -6.79
CA GLU A 9 -14.37 -27.10 -7.02
C GLU A 9 -12.86 -27.34 -6.87
N ASN A 10 -12.43 -28.06 -5.82
CA ASN A 10 -11.01 -28.38 -5.63
C ASN A 10 -10.44 -29.26 -6.76
N PHE A 11 -11.20 -30.24 -7.26
CA PHE A 11 -10.74 -31.05 -8.40
C PHE A 11 -10.68 -30.22 -9.68
N ASP A 12 -11.68 -29.37 -9.92
CA ASP A 12 -11.73 -28.49 -11.09
C ASP A 12 -10.54 -27.51 -11.09
N GLU A 13 -10.29 -26.85 -9.95
CA GLU A 13 -9.16 -25.92 -9.79
C GLU A 13 -7.82 -26.59 -10.07
N ARG A 14 -7.58 -27.79 -9.50
CA ARG A 14 -6.32 -28.51 -9.69
C ARG A 14 -6.14 -29.04 -11.11
N LEU A 15 -7.18 -29.62 -11.71
CA LEU A 15 -7.11 -30.10 -13.10
C LEU A 15 -6.97 -28.94 -14.09
N LYS A 16 -7.62 -27.82 -13.80
CA LYS A 16 -7.48 -26.60 -14.59
C LYS A 16 -6.05 -26.04 -14.52
N ALA A 17 -5.47 -25.97 -13.32
CA ALA A 17 -4.08 -25.54 -13.16
C ALA A 17 -3.12 -26.40 -14.01
N ILE A 18 -3.28 -27.73 -13.99
CA ILE A 18 -2.49 -28.63 -14.84
C ILE A 18 -2.69 -28.28 -16.33
N LEU A 19 -3.93 -28.13 -16.80
CA LEU A 19 -4.21 -27.84 -18.21
C LEU A 19 -3.68 -26.48 -18.67
N ASP A 20 -3.64 -25.49 -17.77
CA ASP A 20 -3.20 -24.12 -18.07
C ASP A 20 -1.67 -23.97 -17.98
N GLU A 21 -1.00 -24.69 -17.07
CA GLU A 21 0.45 -24.64 -16.88
C GLU A 21 1.24 -25.41 -17.97
N PHE A 22 0.69 -26.50 -18.48
CA PHE A 22 1.35 -27.26 -19.54
C PHE A 22 1.29 -26.50 -20.89
N PRO A 23 2.43 -26.41 -21.62
CA PRO A 23 2.46 -25.72 -22.90
C PRO A 23 1.61 -26.43 -23.95
N LYS A 24 0.84 -25.63 -24.70
CA LYS A 24 0.05 -26.11 -25.85
C LYS A 24 0.93 -26.22 -27.08
N LEU A 25 1.19 -27.45 -27.52
CA LEU A 25 2.13 -27.74 -28.61
C LEU A 25 1.78 -27.08 -29.95
N ASP A 26 0.52 -26.75 -30.21
CA ASP A 26 0.11 -26.13 -31.48
C ASP A 26 0.25 -24.61 -31.47
N ASP A 27 0.26 -23.97 -30.29
CA ASP A 27 0.34 -22.51 -30.14
C ASP A 27 1.77 -22.01 -29.87
N ILE A 28 2.70 -22.91 -29.54
CA ILE A 28 4.11 -22.58 -29.28
C ILE A 28 4.93 -22.48 -30.58
N HIS A 29 6.12 -21.89 -30.47
CA HIS A 29 7.03 -21.78 -31.61
C HIS A 29 7.38 -23.16 -32.21
N PRO A 30 7.46 -23.31 -33.54
CA PRO A 30 7.72 -24.60 -34.21
C PRO A 30 8.94 -25.36 -33.67
N PHE A 31 10.03 -24.64 -33.34
CA PHE A 31 11.20 -25.22 -32.66
C PHE A 31 10.83 -26.03 -31.42
N TYR A 32 10.04 -25.45 -30.50
CA TYR A 32 9.67 -26.12 -29.27
C TYR A 32 8.61 -27.20 -29.50
N ALA A 33 7.69 -27.00 -30.44
CA ALA A 33 6.70 -28.00 -30.83
C ALA A 33 7.38 -29.28 -31.33
N ASP A 34 8.35 -29.15 -32.23
CA ASP A 34 9.08 -30.29 -32.79
C ASP A 34 10.05 -30.89 -31.79
N LEU A 35 10.70 -30.08 -30.95
CA LEU A 35 11.55 -30.59 -29.87
C LEU A 35 10.74 -31.43 -28.88
N MET A 36 9.54 -30.97 -28.51
CA MET A 36 8.63 -31.73 -27.65
C MET A 36 8.06 -32.95 -28.35
N ASN A 37 7.84 -32.90 -29.67
CA ASN A 37 7.45 -34.07 -30.44
C ASN A 37 8.52 -35.18 -30.39
N VAL A 38 9.79 -34.81 -30.56
CA VAL A 38 10.93 -35.74 -30.50
C VAL A 38 11.13 -36.29 -29.09
N LEU A 39 10.96 -35.48 -28.05
CA LEU A 39 11.23 -35.87 -26.66
C LEU A 39 10.10 -36.65 -25.99
N TYR A 40 8.84 -36.27 -26.24
CA TYR A 40 7.70 -36.71 -25.42
C TYR A 40 6.62 -37.43 -26.20
N ASP A 41 6.72 -37.52 -27.53
CA ASP A 41 5.65 -37.94 -28.43
C ASP A 41 4.41 -37.02 -28.33
N LYS A 42 4.18 -36.24 -29.40
CA LYS A 42 3.08 -35.27 -29.48
C LYS A 42 1.72 -35.92 -29.23
N ASP A 43 1.50 -37.13 -29.72
CA ASP A 43 0.21 -37.78 -29.65
C ASP A 43 -0.08 -38.28 -28.22
N HIS A 44 0.90 -38.90 -27.58
CA HIS A 44 0.78 -39.32 -26.18
C HIS A 44 0.58 -38.13 -25.24
N TYR A 45 1.32 -37.04 -25.46
CA TYR A 45 1.19 -35.80 -24.68
C TYR A 45 -0.21 -35.19 -24.79
N LYS A 46 -0.74 -35.04 -26.01
CA LYS A 46 -2.08 -34.51 -26.23
C LYS A 46 -3.17 -35.41 -25.67
N LEU A 47 -3.01 -36.73 -25.82
CA LEU A 47 -3.97 -37.70 -25.31
C LEU A 47 -4.04 -37.65 -23.77
N ALA A 48 -2.91 -37.54 -23.08
CA ALA A 48 -2.86 -37.40 -21.62
C ALA A 48 -3.56 -36.12 -21.14
N LEU A 49 -3.29 -34.96 -21.76
CA LEU A 49 -3.98 -33.70 -21.42
C LEU A 49 -5.47 -33.73 -21.79
N GLY A 50 -5.83 -34.35 -22.91
CA GLY A 50 -7.22 -34.56 -23.32
C GLY A 50 -8.00 -35.42 -22.32
N GLN A 51 -7.37 -36.44 -21.75
CA GLN A 51 -7.92 -37.25 -20.67
C GLN A 51 -8.14 -36.44 -19.38
N MET A 52 -7.20 -35.54 -19.02
CA MET A 52 -7.38 -34.63 -17.88
C MET A 52 -8.57 -33.69 -18.09
N ASN A 53 -8.69 -33.11 -19.28
CA ASN A 53 -9.81 -32.23 -19.62
C ASN A 53 -11.15 -32.97 -19.58
N THR A 54 -11.20 -34.19 -20.11
CA THR A 54 -12.39 -35.05 -20.05
C THR A 54 -12.74 -35.41 -18.60
N ALA A 55 -11.75 -35.75 -17.77
CA ALA A 55 -11.95 -36.04 -16.35
C ALA A 55 -12.52 -34.83 -15.59
N ARG A 56 -12.03 -33.62 -15.87
CA ARG A 56 -12.55 -32.37 -15.32
C ARG A 56 -14.04 -32.20 -15.62
N HIS A 57 -14.44 -32.34 -16.88
CA HIS A 57 -15.84 -32.22 -17.30
C HIS A 57 -16.75 -33.29 -16.65
N LEU A 58 -16.28 -34.54 -16.55
CA LEU A 58 -17.03 -35.61 -15.88
C LEU A 58 -17.23 -35.34 -14.38
N ILE A 59 -16.22 -34.80 -13.70
CA ILE A 59 -16.30 -34.44 -12.27
C ILE A 59 -17.30 -33.30 -12.05
N ASP A 60 -17.29 -32.27 -12.90
CA ASP A 60 -18.25 -31.17 -12.86
C ASP A 60 -19.68 -31.67 -13.06
N GLN A 61 -19.91 -32.56 -14.04
CA GLN A 61 -21.22 -33.18 -14.26
C GLN A 61 -21.70 -33.98 -13.04
N VAL A 62 -20.84 -34.83 -12.46
CA VAL A 62 -21.15 -35.57 -11.22
C VAL A 62 -21.48 -34.61 -10.08
N GLY A 63 -20.72 -33.53 -9.92
CA GLY A 63 -20.97 -32.50 -8.91
C GLY A 63 -22.36 -31.88 -9.06
N LYS A 64 -22.71 -31.43 -10.27
CA LYS A 64 -24.02 -30.84 -10.60
C LYS A 64 -25.19 -31.78 -10.35
N ASP A 65 -25.08 -33.03 -10.80
CA ASP A 65 -26.16 -34.01 -10.68
C ASP A 65 -26.41 -34.42 -9.23
N TYR A 66 -25.35 -34.69 -8.45
CA TYR A 66 -25.52 -35.06 -7.04
C TYR A 66 -25.95 -33.88 -6.17
N VAL A 67 -25.58 -32.64 -6.50
CA VAL A 67 -26.12 -31.46 -5.83
C VAL A 67 -27.62 -31.33 -6.11
N ARG A 68 -28.08 -31.60 -7.34
CA ARG A 68 -29.52 -31.63 -7.69
C ARG A 68 -30.27 -32.70 -6.91
N LEU A 69 -29.74 -33.93 -6.86
CA LEU A 69 -30.35 -35.05 -6.12
C LEU A 69 -30.40 -34.80 -4.61
N LEU A 70 -29.38 -34.17 -4.03
CA LEU A 70 -29.32 -33.84 -2.60
C LEU A 70 -30.41 -32.87 -2.13
N LYS A 71 -31.04 -32.10 -3.04
CA LYS A 71 -32.15 -31.20 -2.69
C LYS A 71 -33.41 -31.97 -2.24
N PHE A 72 -33.59 -33.20 -2.71
CA PHE A 72 -34.73 -34.05 -2.41
C PHE A 72 -34.42 -35.11 -1.33
N GLY A 73 -33.33 -34.93 -0.57
CA GLY A 73 -32.98 -35.81 0.53
C GLY A 73 -33.89 -35.59 1.75
N ASP A 74 -34.69 -36.59 2.08
CA ASP A 74 -35.67 -36.60 3.19
C ASP A 74 -35.05 -36.96 4.55
N SER A 75 -33.89 -37.61 4.56
CA SER A 75 -33.25 -38.13 5.77
C SER A 75 -31.73 -37.92 5.75
N LEU A 76 -31.14 -37.85 6.95
CA LEU A 76 -29.69 -37.75 7.10
C LEU A 76 -28.97 -38.96 6.46
N TYR A 77 -29.54 -40.16 6.58
CA TYR A 77 -28.99 -41.37 5.99
C TYR A 77 -28.93 -41.28 4.46
N ARG A 78 -30.04 -40.92 3.80
CA ARG A 78 -30.08 -40.75 2.33
C ARG A 78 -29.11 -39.67 1.86
N CYS A 79 -29.05 -38.52 2.56
CA CYS A 79 -28.08 -37.47 2.29
C CYS A 79 -26.61 -37.94 2.44
N LYS A 80 -26.31 -38.76 3.47
CA LYS A 80 -24.98 -39.33 3.70
C LYS A 80 -24.59 -40.30 2.59
N GLN A 81 -25.51 -41.15 2.13
CA GLN A 81 -25.26 -42.10 1.04
C GLN A 81 -25.03 -41.39 -0.30
N LEU A 82 -25.86 -40.40 -0.65
CA LEU A 82 -25.67 -39.59 -1.86
C LEU A 82 -24.33 -38.86 -1.87
N LYS A 83 -23.93 -38.28 -0.72
CA LYS A 83 -22.61 -37.67 -0.57
C LYS A 83 -21.48 -38.71 -0.78
N LYS A 84 -21.58 -39.89 -0.17
CA LYS A 84 -20.55 -40.95 -0.31
C LYS A 84 -20.44 -41.41 -1.76
N ALA A 85 -21.56 -41.59 -2.44
CA ALA A 85 -21.60 -41.98 -3.85
C ALA A 85 -20.99 -40.90 -4.77
N ALA A 86 -21.30 -39.62 -4.55
CA ALA A 86 -20.73 -38.52 -5.32
C ALA A 86 -19.19 -38.48 -5.21
N LEU A 87 -18.67 -38.49 -3.97
CA LEU A 87 -17.23 -38.47 -3.71
C LEU A 87 -16.54 -39.75 -4.23
N GLY A 88 -17.21 -40.90 -4.11
CA GLY A 88 -16.72 -42.15 -4.66
C GLY A 88 -16.61 -42.12 -6.18
N ARG A 89 -17.62 -41.61 -6.89
CA ARG A 89 -17.57 -41.47 -8.36
C ARG A 89 -16.47 -40.51 -8.82
N MET A 90 -16.31 -39.37 -8.15
CA MET A 90 -15.20 -38.44 -8.42
C MET A 90 -13.84 -39.12 -8.23
N ALA A 91 -13.66 -39.86 -7.13
CA ALA A 91 -12.43 -40.61 -6.87
C ALA A 91 -12.18 -41.72 -7.91
N THR A 92 -13.22 -42.42 -8.38
CA THR A 92 -13.09 -43.44 -9.43
C THR A 92 -12.66 -42.83 -10.76
N ILE A 93 -13.20 -41.66 -11.13
CA ILE A 93 -12.76 -40.93 -12.33
C ILE A 93 -11.26 -40.63 -12.23
N MET A 94 -10.80 -40.12 -11.09
CA MET A 94 -9.38 -39.81 -10.88
C MET A 94 -8.48 -41.06 -10.84
N ARG A 95 -8.93 -42.16 -10.24
CA ARG A 95 -8.17 -43.43 -10.22
C ARG A 95 -7.91 -43.98 -11.63
N ARG A 96 -8.84 -43.76 -12.57
CA ARG A 96 -8.66 -44.18 -13.97
C ARG A 96 -7.55 -43.39 -14.69
N GLN A 97 -7.20 -42.20 -14.20
CA GLN A 97 -6.21 -41.31 -14.81
C GLN A 97 -4.79 -41.47 -14.23
N LYS A 98 -4.53 -42.56 -13.49
CA LYS A 98 -3.26 -42.80 -12.79
C LYS A 98 -2.06 -42.73 -13.75
N ASP A 99 -2.15 -43.41 -14.89
CA ASP A 99 -1.01 -43.56 -15.80
C ASP A 99 -0.69 -42.25 -16.52
N SER A 100 -1.71 -41.51 -16.95
CA SER A 100 -1.55 -40.19 -17.59
C SER A 100 -0.97 -39.15 -16.63
N LEU A 101 -1.37 -39.17 -15.36
CA LEU A 101 -0.77 -38.30 -14.33
C LEU A 101 0.68 -38.66 -14.05
N ALA A 102 1.01 -39.96 -14.00
CA ALA A 102 2.39 -40.42 -13.84
C ALA A 102 3.28 -39.99 -15.02
N TYR A 103 2.77 -40.12 -16.25
CA TYR A 103 3.45 -39.64 -17.45
C TYR A 103 3.62 -38.11 -17.44
N LEU A 104 2.56 -37.34 -17.17
CA LEU A 104 2.65 -35.88 -17.12
C LEU A 104 3.63 -35.39 -16.05
N GLU A 105 3.72 -36.05 -14.90
CA GLU A 105 4.72 -35.69 -13.88
C GLU A 105 6.15 -35.95 -14.36
N GLN A 106 6.40 -37.06 -15.07
CA GLN A 106 7.72 -37.31 -15.68
C GLN A 106 8.06 -36.24 -16.72
N VAL A 107 7.11 -35.89 -17.59
CA VAL A 107 7.28 -34.82 -18.58
C VAL A 107 7.56 -33.49 -17.89
N ARG A 108 6.83 -33.14 -16.83
CA ARG A 108 7.01 -31.89 -16.07
C ARG A 108 8.42 -31.81 -15.48
N GLN A 109 8.90 -32.88 -14.86
CA GLN A 109 10.24 -32.93 -14.27
C GLN A 109 11.35 -32.78 -15.31
N HIS A 110 11.18 -33.38 -16.49
CA HIS A 110 12.14 -33.25 -17.58
C HIS A 110 12.07 -31.87 -18.24
N LEU A 111 10.86 -31.34 -18.51
CA LEU A 111 10.63 -30.01 -19.08
C LEU A 111 11.23 -28.90 -18.21
N ALA A 112 11.14 -29.03 -16.88
CA ALA A 112 11.72 -28.08 -15.94
C ALA A 112 13.26 -27.97 -16.03
N ARG A 113 13.94 -28.98 -16.59
CA ARG A 113 15.39 -29.00 -16.79
C ARG A 113 15.82 -28.56 -18.18
N LEU A 114 14.88 -28.39 -19.12
CA LEU A 114 15.22 -27.96 -20.47
C LEU A 114 15.76 -26.52 -20.44
N PRO A 115 16.82 -26.22 -21.19
CA PRO A 115 17.36 -24.87 -21.23
C PRO A 115 16.41 -23.92 -21.96
N SER A 116 16.37 -22.67 -21.51
CA SER A 116 15.65 -21.60 -22.20
C SER A 116 16.43 -21.16 -23.44
N ILE A 117 15.84 -21.32 -24.62
CA ILE A 117 16.42 -20.97 -25.92
C ILE A 117 15.46 -20.02 -26.61
N ASP A 118 15.89 -18.80 -26.91
CA ASP A 118 15.06 -17.92 -27.74
C ASP A 118 15.42 -18.13 -29.22
N PRO A 119 14.52 -18.69 -30.05
CA PRO A 119 14.80 -19.00 -31.46
C PRO A 119 15.06 -17.76 -32.33
N ASN A 120 14.64 -16.57 -31.87
CA ASN A 120 14.80 -15.32 -32.62
C ASN A 120 16.09 -14.56 -32.25
N THR A 121 16.74 -14.92 -31.14
CA THR A 121 17.99 -14.27 -30.71
C THR A 121 19.20 -14.77 -31.47
N ARG A 122 20.33 -14.07 -31.29
CA ARG A 122 21.60 -14.35 -31.98
C ARG A 122 22.20 -15.62 -31.41
N THR A 123 22.21 -16.65 -32.25
CA THR A 123 22.54 -18.02 -31.85
C THR A 123 23.73 -18.50 -32.65
N LEU A 124 24.70 -19.07 -31.96
CA LEU A 124 25.76 -19.88 -32.56
C LEU A 124 25.42 -21.34 -32.29
N LEU A 125 25.35 -22.16 -33.33
CA LEU A 125 25.05 -23.57 -33.21
C LEU A 125 26.31 -24.37 -33.53
N VAL A 126 26.77 -25.16 -32.57
CA VAL A 126 27.98 -25.97 -32.70
C VAL A 126 27.58 -27.37 -33.13
N CYS A 127 28.00 -27.79 -34.33
CA CYS A 127 27.66 -29.06 -34.95
C CYS A 127 28.91 -29.79 -35.45
N GLY A 128 28.82 -31.11 -35.60
CA GLY A 128 29.92 -31.98 -36.05
C GLY A 128 29.85 -33.37 -35.42
N TYR A 129 30.79 -34.24 -35.80
CA TYR A 129 30.88 -35.60 -35.27
C TYR A 129 31.07 -35.65 -33.74
N PRO A 130 30.75 -36.77 -33.07
CA PRO A 130 31.16 -36.98 -31.68
C PRO A 130 32.68 -36.80 -31.48
N ASN A 131 33.12 -36.44 -30.28
CA ASN A 131 34.54 -36.35 -29.90
C ASN A 131 35.45 -35.36 -30.68
N VAL A 132 34.91 -34.54 -31.58
CA VAL A 132 35.67 -33.48 -32.29
C VAL A 132 36.00 -32.25 -31.42
N GLY A 133 35.47 -32.17 -30.19
CA GLY A 133 35.77 -31.08 -29.23
C GLY A 133 34.75 -29.93 -29.16
N LYS A 134 33.50 -30.17 -29.59
CA LYS A 134 32.37 -29.20 -29.54
C LYS A 134 32.09 -28.67 -28.12
N SER A 135 31.90 -29.57 -27.16
CA SER A 135 31.60 -29.21 -25.77
C SER A 135 32.80 -28.52 -25.09
N SER A 136 34.03 -28.91 -25.42
CA SER A 136 35.24 -28.23 -24.96
C SER A 136 35.30 -26.78 -25.44
N PHE A 137 34.95 -26.52 -26.70
CA PHE A 137 34.87 -25.17 -27.25
C PHE A 137 33.81 -24.32 -26.52
N MET A 138 32.65 -24.91 -26.24
CA MET A 138 31.59 -24.25 -25.50
C MET A 138 32.04 -23.80 -24.10
N ASN A 139 32.73 -24.68 -23.36
CA ASN A 139 33.26 -24.37 -22.01
C ASN A 139 34.36 -23.30 -22.04
N LYS A 140 35.12 -23.19 -23.13
CA LYS A 140 36.17 -22.16 -23.27
C LYS A 140 35.58 -20.77 -23.56
N ILE A 141 34.47 -20.71 -24.28
CA ILE A 141 33.88 -19.43 -24.72
C ILE A 141 32.79 -18.93 -23.78
N THR A 142 32.09 -19.85 -23.12
CA THR A 142 30.98 -19.54 -22.23
C THR A 142 31.30 -20.04 -20.83
N ARG A 143 30.54 -19.56 -19.84
CA ARG A 143 30.63 -20.10 -18.47
C ARG A 143 29.77 -21.35 -18.26
N ALA A 144 29.42 -22.05 -19.34
CA ALA A 144 28.71 -23.32 -19.25
C ALA A 144 29.65 -24.40 -18.71
N ASP A 145 29.09 -25.34 -17.96
CA ASP A 145 29.81 -26.49 -17.42
C ASP A 145 29.21 -27.75 -18.08
N VAL A 146 29.72 -28.07 -19.27
CA VAL A 146 29.32 -29.26 -20.02
C VAL A 146 30.36 -30.35 -19.84
N ASP A 147 29.92 -31.55 -19.50
CA ASP A 147 30.80 -32.70 -19.33
C ASP A 147 31.54 -33.03 -20.64
N VAL A 148 32.87 -33.15 -20.56
CA VAL A 148 33.73 -33.54 -21.67
C VAL A 148 34.35 -34.89 -21.35
N GLN A 149 34.02 -35.90 -22.14
CA GLN A 149 34.55 -37.27 -21.98
C GLN A 149 34.96 -37.82 -23.36
N PRO A 150 35.90 -38.78 -23.42
CA PRO A 150 36.44 -39.27 -24.69
C PRO A 150 35.53 -40.27 -25.42
N TYR A 151 34.33 -40.55 -24.90
CA TYR A 151 33.37 -41.48 -25.51
C TYR A 151 32.20 -40.74 -26.16
N ALA A 152 31.70 -41.28 -27.27
CA ALA A 152 30.57 -40.70 -28.00
C ALA A 152 29.31 -40.56 -27.12
N PHE A 153 28.43 -39.62 -27.49
CA PHE A 153 27.19 -39.31 -26.76
C PHE A 153 27.40 -38.86 -25.30
N THR A 154 28.52 -38.18 -25.02
CA THR A 154 28.70 -37.47 -23.73
C THR A 154 27.56 -36.45 -23.52
N THR A 155 27.22 -35.68 -24.57
CA THR A 155 26.06 -34.78 -24.59
C THR A 155 24.85 -35.44 -25.25
N LYS A 156 23.79 -35.67 -24.45
CA LYS A 156 22.52 -36.30 -24.90
C LYS A 156 21.39 -35.31 -25.16
N SER A 157 21.58 -34.06 -24.75
CA SER A 157 20.62 -32.96 -24.88
C SER A 157 21.33 -31.71 -25.40
N LEU A 158 20.55 -30.78 -25.95
CA LEU A 158 21.05 -29.45 -26.30
C LEU A 158 21.48 -28.72 -25.03
N PHE A 159 22.70 -28.21 -25.00
CA PHE A 159 23.19 -27.34 -23.93
C PHE A 159 23.30 -25.91 -24.42
N VAL A 160 23.03 -24.94 -23.55
CA VAL A 160 23.05 -23.52 -23.89
C VAL A 160 24.03 -22.79 -22.99
N GLY A 161 24.93 -22.05 -23.62
CA GLY A 161 25.93 -21.22 -22.98
C GLY A 161 25.72 -19.79 -23.46
N HIS A 162 25.89 -18.84 -22.55
CA HIS A 162 25.79 -17.44 -22.91
C HIS A 162 27.17 -16.80 -22.96
N MET A 163 27.36 -15.92 -23.93
CA MET A 163 28.54 -15.07 -24.01
C MET A 163 28.16 -13.65 -24.41
N ASP A 164 29.05 -12.71 -24.12
CA ASP A 164 28.92 -11.33 -24.52
C ASP A 164 29.98 -11.00 -25.59
N TYR A 165 29.55 -10.29 -26.64
CA TYR A 165 30.40 -9.82 -27.72
C TYR A 165 29.81 -8.55 -28.35
N LYS A 166 30.63 -7.51 -28.55
CA LYS A 166 30.22 -6.18 -29.03
C LYS A 166 29.00 -5.62 -28.28
N TYR A 167 29.01 -5.73 -26.94
CA TYR A 167 27.92 -5.29 -26.05
C TYR A 167 26.56 -5.97 -26.30
N LEU A 168 26.55 -7.11 -26.99
CA LEU A 168 25.36 -7.90 -27.26
C LEU A 168 25.46 -9.25 -26.55
N ARG A 169 24.30 -9.74 -26.09
CA ARG A 169 24.16 -11.09 -25.57
C ARG A 169 24.00 -12.08 -26.73
N TRP A 170 24.77 -13.15 -26.66
CA TRP A 170 24.74 -14.27 -27.60
C TRP A 170 24.42 -15.57 -26.87
N GLN A 171 23.74 -16.47 -27.55
CA GLN A 171 23.56 -17.84 -27.10
C GLN A 171 24.40 -18.78 -27.99
N VAL A 172 25.17 -19.65 -27.37
CA VAL A 172 25.92 -20.73 -28.00
C VAL A 172 25.20 -22.01 -27.61
N ILE A 173 24.81 -22.80 -28.60
CA ILE A 173 24.10 -24.04 -28.40
C ILE A 173 25.01 -25.18 -28.83
N ASP A 174 25.36 -26.04 -27.88
CA ASP A 174 26.05 -27.28 -28.17
C ASP A 174 25.03 -28.36 -28.52
N THR A 175 25.31 -29.06 -29.62
CA THR A 175 24.45 -30.12 -30.14
C THR A 175 25.09 -31.48 -29.87
N PRO A 176 24.29 -32.50 -29.52
CA PRO A 176 24.74 -33.88 -29.60
C PRO A 176 25.36 -34.16 -30.97
N GLY A 177 26.46 -34.93 -30.98
CA GLY A 177 27.14 -35.30 -32.22
C GLY A 177 26.17 -35.97 -33.21
N ILE A 178 26.20 -35.51 -34.46
CA ILE A 178 25.35 -36.05 -35.53
C ILE A 178 26.16 -37.15 -36.24
N LEU A 179 25.55 -38.31 -36.46
CA LEU A 179 26.11 -39.37 -37.31
C LEU A 179 25.43 -39.37 -38.69
N ASP A 180 26.14 -39.89 -39.68
CA ASP A 180 25.66 -39.98 -41.07
C ASP A 180 24.73 -41.20 -41.27
N HIS A 181 23.62 -41.20 -40.53
CA HIS A 181 22.50 -42.11 -40.75
C HIS A 181 21.40 -41.41 -41.58
N PRO A 182 20.68 -42.15 -42.44
CA PRO A 182 19.47 -41.63 -43.11
C PRO A 182 18.52 -41.03 -42.07
N LEU A 183 17.86 -39.92 -42.42
CA LEU A 183 16.99 -39.17 -41.50
C LEU A 183 15.95 -40.06 -40.79
N GLU A 184 15.44 -41.09 -41.48
CA GLU A 184 14.44 -42.04 -40.97
C GLU A 184 14.96 -42.97 -39.86
N ASN A 185 16.27 -43.19 -39.81
CA ASN A 185 16.93 -44.11 -38.87
C ASN A 185 17.69 -43.38 -37.75
N ARG A 186 17.50 -42.05 -37.61
CA ARG A 186 18.21 -41.27 -36.60
C ARG A 186 17.59 -41.42 -35.22
N ASN A 187 18.45 -41.43 -34.21
CA ASN A 187 18.03 -41.56 -32.82
C ASN A 187 17.35 -40.27 -32.32
N THR A 188 16.57 -40.37 -31.25
CA THR A 188 15.93 -39.20 -30.59
C THR A 188 16.93 -38.12 -30.18
N ILE A 189 18.17 -38.52 -29.83
CA ILE A 189 19.27 -37.61 -29.49
C ILE A 189 19.72 -36.80 -30.71
N GLU A 190 19.89 -37.44 -31.86
CA GLU A 190 20.35 -36.81 -33.10
C GLU A 190 19.25 -35.93 -33.72
N MET A 191 18.00 -36.37 -33.57
CA MET A 191 16.83 -35.60 -34.01
C MET A 191 16.74 -34.24 -33.31
N GLN A 192 17.17 -34.12 -32.06
CA GLN A 192 17.25 -32.82 -31.37
C GLN A 192 18.21 -31.85 -32.08
N SER A 193 19.38 -32.34 -32.52
CA SER A 193 20.37 -31.55 -33.26
C SER A 193 19.80 -31.08 -34.60
N ILE A 194 19.02 -31.93 -35.29
CA ILE A 194 18.34 -31.59 -36.55
C ILE A 194 17.24 -30.57 -36.33
N THR A 195 16.42 -30.72 -35.28
CA THR A 195 15.36 -29.75 -34.93
C THR A 195 15.97 -28.37 -34.65
N ALA A 196 17.09 -28.32 -33.93
CA ALA A 196 17.84 -27.09 -33.71
C ALA A 196 18.38 -26.51 -35.03
N LEU A 197 19.01 -27.35 -35.87
CA LEU A 197 19.52 -26.97 -37.17
C LEU A 197 18.44 -26.51 -38.14
N ALA A 198 17.22 -27.02 -38.07
CA ALA A 198 16.15 -26.61 -38.97
C ALA A 198 15.57 -25.25 -38.55
N HIS A 199 15.13 -25.12 -37.29
CA HIS A 199 14.31 -23.98 -36.85
C HIS A 199 15.08 -22.77 -36.36
N LEU A 200 16.31 -22.94 -35.85
CA LEU A 200 17.04 -21.82 -35.26
C LEU A 200 17.70 -20.96 -36.33
N ARG A 201 17.46 -19.64 -36.27
CA ARG A 201 18.15 -18.64 -37.11
C ARG A 201 19.51 -18.30 -36.53
N CYS A 202 20.44 -19.21 -36.74
CA CYS A 202 21.78 -19.23 -36.16
C CYS A 202 22.88 -19.08 -37.22
N ALA A 203 24.11 -18.82 -36.74
CA ALA A 203 25.31 -19.18 -37.48
C ALA A 203 25.69 -20.61 -37.11
N VAL A 204 25.97 -21.41 -38.13
CA VAL A 204 26.35 -22.82 -37.95
C VAL A 204 27.86 -22.93 -37.96
N MET A 205 28.39 -23.53 -36.90
CA MET A 205 29.80 -23.78 -36.68
C MET A 205 30.02 -25.28 -36.85
N TYR A 206 30.55 -25.70 -37.99
CA TYR A 206 30.77 -27.11 -38.29
C TYR A 206 32.20 -27.50 -37.92
N PHE A 207 32.34 -28.33 -36.88
CA PHE A 207 33.62 -28.78 -36.34
C PHE A 207 34.11 -30.03 -37.04
N VAL A 208 35.35 -29.97 -37.52
CA VAL A 208 36.09 -31.07 -38.15
C VAL A 208 37.37 -31.33 -37.34
N ASP A 209 37.72 -32.60 -37.19
CA ASP A 209 38.96 -33.06 -36.60
C ASP A 209 39.83 -33.72 -37.66
N LEU A 210 41.00 -33.14 -37.95
CA LEU A 210 41.95 -33.66 -38.95
C LEU A 210 42.82 -34.79 -38.40
N SER A 211 42.96 -34.90 -37.08
CA SER A 211 43.84 -35.89 -36.45
C SER A 211 43.28 -37.31 -36.45
N GLU A 212 42.03 -37.50 -36.89
CA GLU A 212 41.24 -38.74 -36.80
C GLU A 212 41.07 -39.31 -35.38
N SER A 213 41.51 -38.58 -34.35
CA SER A 213 41.40 -38.99 -32.94
C SER A 213 39.95 -39.07 -32.45
N CYS A 214 38.99 -38.50 -33.19
CA CYS A 214 37.56 -38.67 -32.92
C CYS A 214 37.01 -40.06 -33.27
N GLY A 215 37.80 -40.92 -33.94
CA GLY A 215 37.41 -42.27 -34.35
C GLY A 215 36.68 -42.35 -35.70
N TYR A 216 36.72 -41.27 -36.48
CA TYR A 216 36.09 -41.16 -37.81
C TYR A 216 37.07 -40.52 -38.78
N SER A 217 37.04 -40.97 -40.04
CA SER A 217 37.91 -40.45 -41.09
C SER A 217 37.49 -39.05 -41.55
N ILE A 218 38.41 -38.31 -42.18
CA ILE A 218 38.10 -36.99 -42.75
C ILE A 218 37.02 -37.10 -43.84
N LYS A 219 37.04 -38.18 -44.64
CA LYS A 219 36.07 -38.43 -45.71
C LYS A 219 34.64 -38.58 -45.18
N GLU A 220 34.46 -39.27 -44.05
CA GLU A 220 33.15 -39.41 -43.40
C GLU A 220 32.64 -38.07 -42.84
N GLN A 221 33.54 -37.28 -42.22
CA GLN A 221 33.23 -35.93 -41.74
C GLN A 221 32.70 -35.03 -42.87
N ILE A 222 33.34 -35.09 -44.03
CA ILE A 222 32.95 -34.32 -45.21
C ILE A 222 31.64 -34.85 -45.83
N SER A 223 31.43 -36.17 -45.87
CA SER A 223 30.16 -36.77 -46.29
C SER A 223 28.98 -36.23 -45.48
N LEU A 224 29.13 -36.21 -44.15
CA LEU A 224 28.11 -35.67 -43.26
C LEU A 224 27.83 -34.20 -43.53
N PHE A 225 28.87 -33.38 -43.77
CA PHE A 225 28.69 -31.97 -44.12
C PHE A 225 27.81 -31.80 -45.35
N HIS A 226 28.07 -32.59 -46.41
CA HIS A 226 27.25 -32.59 -47.62
C HIS A 226 25.83 -33.11 -47.39
N SER A 227 25.65 -34.10 -46.52
CA SER A 227 24.32 -34.67 -46.22
C SER A 227 23.42 -33.70 -45.46
N ILE A 228 23.97 -32.89 -44.55
CA ILE A 228 23.22 -31.89 -43.78
C ILE A 228 23.19 -30.49 -44.43
N LYS A 229 23.96 -30.26 -45.49
CA LYS A 229 24.03 -29.00 -46.24
C LYS A 229 22.66 -28.38 -46.59
N PRO A 230 21.62 -29.15 -46.98
CA PRO A 230 20.30 -28.56 -47.25
C PRO A 230 19.70 -27.81 -46.05
N LEU A 231 20.06 -28.18 -44.81
CA LEU A 231 19.60 -27.54 -43.58
C LEU A 231 20.30 -26.20 -43.31
N PHE A 232 21.39 -25.92 -44.01
CA PHE A 232 22.16 -24.68 -43.86
C PHE A 232 21.63 -23.52 -44.71
N ALA A 233 20.56 -23.73 -45.48
CA ALA A 233 19.97 -22.69 -46.31
C ALA A 233 19.63 -21.43 -45.48
N ASN A 234 20.04 -20.26 -45.98
CA ASN A 234 19.89 -18.95 -45.34
C ASN A 234 20.62 -18.78 -44.00
N LYS A 235 21.66 -19.59 -43.72
CA LYS A 235 22.46 -19.49 -42.50
C LYS A 235 23.94 -19.31 -42.85
N PRO A 236 24.67 -18.40 -42.16
CA PRO A 236 26.10 -18.33 -42.32
C PRO A 236 26.73 -19.59 -41.72
N VAL A 237 27.50 -20.32 -42.53
CA VAL A 237 28.22 -21.53 -42.15
C VAL A 237 29.71 -21.22 -42.09
N LEU A 238 30.38 -21.70 -41.04
CA LEU A 238 31.84 -21.69 -40.93
C LEU A 238 32.34 -23.11 -40.67
N LEU A 239 33.44 -23.45 -41.35
CA LEU A 239 34.14 -24.72 -41.18
C LEU A 239 35.26 -24.50 -40.17
N ILE A 240 35.25 -25.27 -39.08
CA ILE A 240 36.17 -25.09 -37.97
C ILE A 240 36.99 -26.34 -37.81
N VAL A 241 38.28 -26.23 -38.11
CA VAL A 241 39.25 -27.29 -37.90
C VAL A 241 39.75 -27.21 -36.46
N ASN A 242 39.40 -28.21 -35.66
CA ASN A 242 39.86 -28.32 -34.27
C ASN A 242 41.08 -29.27 -34.16
N LYS A 243 41.77 -29.20 -33.03
CA LYS A 243 42.97 -30.00 -32.69
C LYS A 243 44.17 -29.74 -33.62
N ILE A 244 44.36 -28.49 -34.04
CA ILE A 244 45.52 -28.08 -34.85
C ILE A 244 46.88 -28.33 -34.19
N ASP A 245 46.89 -28.54 -32.88
CA ASP A 245 48.05 -28.95 -32.09
C ASP A 245 48.50 -30.39 -32.37
N ALA A 246 47.56 -31.26 -32.74
CA ALA A 246 47.84 -32.66 -33.09
C ALA A 246 48.18 -32.81 -34.58
N MET A 247 47.46 -32.11 -35.46
CA MET A 247 47.71 -32.11 -36.90
C MET A 247 47.39 -30.74 -37.50
N LYS A 248 48.37 -30.13 -38.17
CA LYS A 248 48.19 -28.84 -38.84
C LYS A 248 47.58 -29.02 -40.23
N ILE A 249 46.96 -27.95 -40.72
CA ILE A 249 46.32 -27.92 -42.05
C ILE A 249 47.33 -28.13 -43.20
N GLU A 250 48.60 -27.81 -42.95
CA GLU A 250 49.68 -27.96 -43.94
C GLU A 250 50.16 -29.41 -44.09
N ASP A 251 49.98 -30.22 -43.05
CA ASP A 251 50.53 -31.58 -42.94
C ASP A 251 49.56 -32.67 -43.45
N ILE A 252 48.39 -32.29 -43.97
CA ILE A 252 47.34 -33.21 -44.44
C ILE A 252 47.70 -33.78 -45.82
N SER A 253 47.20 -34.98 -46.12
CA SER A 253 47.29 -35.57 -47.47
C SER A 253 46.70 -34.63 -48.53
N ALA A 254 47.28 -34.65 -49.73
CA ALA A 254 46.80 -33.83 -50.85
C ALA A 254 45.35 -34.19 -51.26
N GLU A 255 44.92 -35.43 -51.04
CA GLU A 255 43.54 -35.88 -51.28
C GLU A 255 42.55 -35.21 -50.31
N ASP A 256 42.84 -35.25 -49.01
CA ASP A 256 41.92 -34.72 -47.99
C ASP A 256 41.90 -33.18 -48.02
N ARG A 257 43.03 -32.56 -48.34
CA ARG A 257 43.09 -31.12 -48.58
C ARG A 257 42.21 -30.71 -49.76
N ALA A 258 42.23 -31.47 -50.86
CA ALA A 258 41.35 -31.20 -52.00
C ALA A 258 39.86 -31.32 -51.64
N LEU A 259 39.48 -32.23 -50.72
CA LEU A 259 38.10 -32.33 -50.24
C LEU A 259 37.68 -31.13 -49.37
N LEU A 260 38.59 -30.60 -48.54
CA LEU A 260 38.35 -29.39 -47.76
C LEU A 260 38.25 -28.14 -48.66
N ASP A 261 39.17 -28.01 -49.62
CA ASP A 261 39.18 -26.91 -50.58
C ASP A 261 37.89 -26.93 -51.43
N GLN A 262 37.37 -28.11 -51.79
CA GLN A 262 36.07 -28.25 -52.46
C GLN A 262 34.91 -27.67 -51.64
N ILE A 263 34.92 -27.80 -50.31
CA ILE A 263 33.89 -27.17 -49.45
C ILE A 263 34.05 -25.66 -49.44
N VAL A 264 35.28 -25.18 -49.29
CA VAL A 264 35.58 -23.74 -49.21
C VAL A 264 35.18 -23.04 -50.52
N ASP A 265 35.56 -23.59 -51.66
CA ASP A 265 35.36 -22.98 -52.97
C ASP A 265 33.91 -23.07 -53.46
N ASN A 266 33.29 -24.25 -53.38
CA ASN A 266 31.94 -24.44 -53.90
C ASN A 266 30.87 -23.77 -53.03
N ASP A 267 31.06 -23.81 -51.71
CA ASP A 267 30.03 -23.38 -50.75
C ASP A 267 30.31 -22.01 -50.13
N LYS A 268 31.41 -21.34 -50.53
CA LYS A 268 31.84 -20.03 -50.03
C LYS A 268 31.90 -20.00 -48.50
N VAL A 269 32.32 -21.10 -47.92
CA VAL A 269 32.46 -21.30 -46.48
C VAL A 269 33.86 -20.88 -46.07
N GLU A 270 33.97 -20.11 -45.01
CA GLU A 270 35.29 -19.76 -44.46
C GLU A 270 35.77 -20.88 -43.54
N MET A 271 37.01 -21.32 -43.76
CA MET A 271 37.70 -22.31 -42.95
C MET A 271 38.61 -21.63 -41.93
N LEU A 272 38.49 -22.02 -40.66
CA LEU A 272 39.29 -21.49 -39.55
C LEU A 272 39.89 -22.62 -38.72
N GLY A 273 41.17 -22.51 -38.36
CA GLY A 273 41.85 -23.43 -37.45
C GLY A 273 41.81 -22.96 -36.00
N MET A 274 41.63 -23.90 -35.07
CA MET A 274 41.71 -23.64 -33.63
C MET A 274 42.15 -24.89 -32.85
N SER A 275 42.65 -24.67 -31.63
CA SER A 275 42.88 -25.74 -30.65
C SER A 275 42.27 -25.36 -29.30
N CYS A 276 41.40 -26.24 -28.79
CA CYS A 276 40.89 -26.13 -27.42
C CYS A 276 41.94 -26.48 -26.35
N TYR A 277 43.06 -27.09 -26.73
CA TYR A 277 44.13 -27.47 -25.80
C TYR A 277 45.10 -26.31 -25.56
N THR A 278 45.56 -25.65 -26.64
CA THR A 278 46.49 -24.51 -26.56
C THR A 278 45.78 -23.15 -26.44
N ASP A 279 44.45 -23.12 -26.55
CA ASP A 279 43.61 -21.91 -26.65
C ASP A 279 43.90 -21.04 -27.90
N GLU A 280 44.63 -21.57 -28.86
CA GLU A 280 44.95 -20.90 -30.12
C GLU A 280 43.72 -20.86 -31.04
N GLY A 281 43.43 -19.70 -31.65
CA GLY A 281 42.35 -19.53 -32.63
C GLY A 281 40.92 -19.50 -32.06
N VAL A 282 40.68 -19.91 -30.82
CA VAL A 282 39.33 -19.99 -30.20
C VAL A 282 38.60 -18.64 -30.26
N MET A 283 39.27 -17.56 -29.84
CA MET A 283 38.68 -16.23 -29.82
C MET A 283 38.49 -15.65 -31.24
N HIS A 284 39.38 -15.99 -32.17
CA HIS A 284 39.27 -15.59 -33.57
C HIS A 284 38.02 -16.21 -34.22
N VAL A 285 37.83 -17.53 -34.05
CA VAL A 285 36.63 -18.25 -34.51
C VAL A 285 35.35 -17.62 -33.96
N LYS A 286 35.31 -17.32 -32.66
CA LYS A 286 34.20 -16.61 -32.02
C LYS A 286 33.92 -15.27 -32.71
N GLN A 287 34.93 -14.43 -32.89
CA GLN A 287 34.79 -13.08 -33.46
C GLN A 287 34.26 -13.14 -34.89
N THR A 288 34.88 -13.95 -35.74
CA THR A 288 34.52 -14.09 -37.16
C THR A 288 33.11 -14.64 -37.33
N THR A 289 32.73 -15.64 -36.53
CA THR A 289 31.37 -16.21 -36.57
C THR A 289 30.32 -15.17 -36.15
N CYS A 290 30.58 -14.43 -35.07
CA CYS A 290 29.67 -13.39 -34.61
C CYS A 290 29.52 -12.28 -35.64
N ASP A 291 30.61 -11.83 -36.25
CA ASP A 291 30.57 -10.73 -37.22
C ASP A 291 29.83 -11.13 -38.50
N ARG A 292 30.01 -12.37 -38.97
CA ARG A 292 29.27 -12.92 -40.12
C ARG A 292 27.76 -12.98 -39.83
N LEU A 293 27.37 -13.41 -38.63
CA LEU A 293 25.95 -13.41 -38.25
C LEU A 293 25.38 -12.00 -38.10
N LEU A 294 26.16 -11.06 -37.55
CA LEU A 294 25.75 -9.66 -37.44
C LEU A 294 25.52 -9.05 -38.81
N GLN A 295 26.44 -9.27 -39.77
CA GLN A 295 26.30 -8.79 -41.13
C GLN A 295 25.00 -9.30 -41.77
N SER A 296 24.78 -10.62 -41.74
CA SER A 296 23.54 -11.23 -42.26
C SER A 296 22.26 -10.67 -41.61
N ARG A 297 22.29 -10.43 -40.29
CA ARG A 297 21.14 -9.87 -39.57
C ARG A 297 20.93 -8.37 -39.83
N VAL A 298 22.00 -7.60 -39.99
CA VAL A 298 21.92 -6.18 -40.35
C VAL A 298 21.36 -6.06 -41.76
N ASP A 299 21.83 -6.87 -42.72
CA ASP A 299 21.31 -6.88 -44.09
C ASP A 299 19.82 -7.24 -44.14
N ALA A 300 19.40 -8.24 -43.35
CA ALA A 300 17.99 -8.60 -43.23
C ALA A 300 17.15 -7.47 -42.58
N LYS A 301 17.72 -6.73 -41.62
CA LYS A 301 17.06 -5.55 -41.03
C LYS A 301 17.01 -4.37 -42.00
N MET A 302 18.07 -4.15 -42.80
CA MET A 302 18.17 -3.12 -43.86
C MET A 302 17.06 -3.26 -44.89
N LYS A 303 16.69 -4.49 -45.23
CA LYS A 303 15.55 -4.78 -46.11
C LYS A 303 14.18 -4.52 -45.46
N GLY A 304 14.11 -4.35 -44.15
CA GLY A 304 12.86 -4.16 -43.40
C GLY A 304 12.55 -2.68 -43.09
N HIS A 305 11.29 -2.38 -42.79
CA HIS A 305 10.84 -1.01 -42.50
C HIS A 305 11.19 -0.48 -41.10
N LYS A 306 11.56 -1.37 -40.16
CA LYS A 306 11.81 -1.03 -38.74
C LYS A 306 13.04 -0.15 -38.50
N ILE A 307 13.84 0.13 -39.52
CA ILE A 307 15.02 0.99 -39.39
C ILE A 307 14.64 2.44 -39.19
N ASN A 308 13.58 2.90 -39.84
CA ASN A 308 13.15 4.29 -39.75
C ASN A 308 12.87 4.70 -38.31
N ASP A 309 12.34 3.78 -37.49
CA ASP A 309 12.08 4.00 -36.07
C ASP A 309 13.36 4.13 -35.20
N ILE A 310 14.50 3.65 -35.71
CA ILE A 310 15.79 3.59 -34.98
C ILE A 310 16.78 4.64 -35.50
N LEU A 311 16.56 5.22 -36.68
CA LEU A 311 17.46 6.20 -37.30
C LEU A 311 17.78 7.38 -36.36
N ASN A 312 16.80 7.84 -35.58
CA ASN A 312 16.98 8.91 -34.60
C ASN A 312 18.03 8.57 -33.51
N LYS A 313 18.22 7.30 -33.15
CA LYS A 313 19.20 6.85 -32.15
C LYS A 313 20.60 6.68 -32.73
N ILE A 314 20.69 6.40 -34.03
CA ILE A 314 21.96 6.20 -34.74
C ILE A 314 22.54 7.55 -35.19
N HIS A 315 21.67 8.53 -35.46
CA HIS A 315 22.08 9.86 -35.90
C HIS A 315 22.87 10.60 -34.81
N LEU A 316 24.17 10.78 -35.05
CA LEU A 316 25.01 11.66 -34.23
C LEU A 316 24.84 13.11 -34.69
N THR A 317 24.19 13.92 -33.88
CA THR A 317 23.98 15.34 -34.17
C THR A 317 25.30 16.10 -34.12
N GLN A 318 25.66 16.74 -35.24
CA GLN A 318 26.82 17.61 -35.32
C GLN A 318 26.41 19.05 -34.97
N PRO A 319 27.02 19.69 -33.96
CA PRO A 319 26.71 21.07 -33.61
C PRO A 319 27.15 22.00 -34.73
N GLN A 320 26.25 22.88 -35.18
CA GLN A 320 26.60 23.95 -36.12
C GLN A 320 27.30 25.09 -35.35
N PRO A 321 28.41 25.64 -35.87
CA PRO A 321 29.08 26.77 -35.24
C PRO A 321 28.15 27.99 -35.25
N ARG A 322 27.83 28.51 -34.06
CA ARG A 322 26.93 29.65 -33.85
C ARG A 322 27.70 30.93 -33.50
N ASP A 323 28.62 30.83 -32.55
CA ASP A 323 29.44 31.95 -32.04
C ASP A 323 30.91 31.51 -32.03
N ASP A 324 31.84 32.48 -32.08
CA ASP A 324 33.30 32.24 -32.02
C ASP A 324 33.84 31.99 -30.60
N ASN A 325 32.97 31.94 -29.58
CA ASN A 325 33.39 31.71 -28.20
C ASN A 325 33.70 30.22 -27.94
N PRO A 326 34.96 29.86 -27.59
CA PRO A 326 35.33 28.48 -27.32
C PRO A 326 34.73 27.99 -25.99
N ARG A 327 34.05 26.85 -26.02
CA ARG A 327 33.49 26.18 -24.83
C ARG A 327 34.25 24.89 -24.57
N LEU A 328 35.43 25.02 -23.96
CA LEU A 328 36.32 23.88 -23.68
C LEU A 328 35.81 23.07 -22.48
N PRO A 329 35.99 21.74 -22.47
CA PRO A 329 35.72 20.93 -21.28
C PRO A 329 36.68 21.33 -20.15
N HIS A 330 36.15 21.59 -18.95
CA HIS A 330 36.96 21.90 -17.77
C HIS A 330 37.15 20.65 -16.91
N ILE A 331 38.32 20.01 -17.02
CA ILE A 331 38.71 18.88 -16.19
C ILE A 331 39.76 19.38 -15.18
N PRO A 332 39.49 19.36 -13.87
CA PRO A 332 40.46 19.80 -12.86
C PRO A 332 41.70 18.90 -12.84
N ALA A 333 42.89 19.50 -12.69
CA ALA A 333 44.16 18.77 -12.65
C ALA A 333 44.21 17.68 -11.57
N ALA A 334 43.52 17.89 -10.44
CA ALA A 334 43.42 16.92 -9.35
C ALA A 334 42.73 15.60 -9.75
N VAL A 335 41.85 15.61 -10.76
CA VAL A 335 41.18 14.41 -11.28
C VAL A 335 42.09 13.68 -12.26
N GLU A 336 42.81 14.41 -13.10
CA GLU A 336 43.75 13.83 -14.07
C GLU A 336 44.93 13.14 -13.38
N SER A 337 45.44 13.72 -12.29
CA SER A 337 46.53 13.14 -11.49
C SER A 337 46.07 12.04 -10.54
N LYS A 338 44.76 11.76 -10.42
CA LYS A 338 44.24 10.82 -9.44
C LYS A 338 44.53 9.37 -9.89
N PRO A 339 45.19 8.54 -9.06
CA PRO A 339 45.42 7.15 -9.40
C PRO A 339 44.09 6.40 -9.50
N LYS A 340 44.01 5.43 -10.43
CA LYS A 340 42.84 4.57 -10.56
C LYS A 340 42.71 3.72 -9.29
N TYR A 341 41.51 3.70 -8.73
CA TYR A 341 41.22 2.92 -7.54
C TYR A 341 41.30 1.41 -7.83
N ASP A 342 42.16 0.69 -7.12
CA ASP A 342 42.25 -0.76 -7.13
C ASP A 342 41.76 -1.34 -5.79
N PRO A 343 40.66 -2.12 -5.77
CA PRO A 343 40.17 -2.77 -4.55
C PRO A 343 41.16 -3.75 -3.91
N LYS A 344 42.12 -4.29 -4.66
CA LYS A 344 43.06 -5.31 -4.19
C LYS A 344 44.37 -4.72 -3.63
N ASP A 345 44.61 -3.44 -3.82
CA ASP A 345 45.82 -2.78 -3.33
C ASP A 345 45.76 -2.61 -1.80
N PRO A 346 46.75 -3.12 -1.03
CA PRO A 346 46.83 -2.92 0.41
C PRO A 346 46.95 -1.45 0.84
N SER A 347 47.53 -0.61 -0.01
CA SER A 347 47.75 0.83 0.25
C SER A 347 46.62 1.71 -0.28
N ARG A 348 45.48 1.12 -0.68
CA ARG A 348 44.33 1.86 -1.19
C ARG A 348 43.76 2.82 -0.15
N ILE A 349 43.19 3.91 -0.63
CA ILE A 349 42.41 4.84 0.19
C ILE A 349 41.23 4.07 0.78
N LEU A 350 41.08 4.12 2.10
CA LEU A 350 39.94 3.53 2.80
C LEU A 350 38.67 4.28 2.41
N LEU A 351 37.68 3.55 1.92
CA LEU A 351 36.36 4.11 1.61
C LEU A 351 35.50 4.09 2.88
N GLU A 352 34.48 4.95 2.93
CA GLU A 352 33.55 4.98 4.07
C GLU A 352 32.86 3.61 4.28
N ARG A 353 32.69 2.82 3.21
CA ARG A 353 32.17 1.45 3.29
C ARG A 353 33.08 0.50 4.07
N ASP A 354 34.40 0.69 3.98
CA ASP A 354 35.36 -0.12 4.75
C ASP A 354 35.31 0.27 6.23
N LEU A 355 35.15 1.56 6.53
CA LEU A 355 34.96 2.07 7.89
C LEU A 355 33.65 1.56 8.49
N GLU A 356 32.55 1.62 7.73
CA GLU A 356 31.26 1.07 8.11
C GLU A 356 31.37 -0.42 8.46
N ALA A 357 32.06 -1.20 7.63
CA ALA A 357 32.26 -2.63 7.87
C ALA A 357 33.11 -2.91 9.12
N ALA A 358 34.09 -2.05 9.44
CA ALA A 358 34.91 -2.16 10.64
C ALA A 358 34.15 -1.79 11.92
N GLU A 359 33.23 -0.82 11.84
CA GLU A 359 32.50 -0.24 12.98
C GLU A 359 31.13 -0.90 13.24
N GLY A 360 30.98 -2.17 12.87
CA GLY A 360 29.79 -2.97 13.18
C GLY A 360 28.80 -3.15 12.03
N GLY A 361 29.08 -2.58 10.86
CA GLY A 361 28.35 -2.80 9.62
C GLY A 361 27.06 -2.00 9.49
N ALA A 362 26.35 -2.29 8.40
CA ALA A 362 25.12 -1.60 8.02
C ALA A 362 24.04 -1.76 9.11
N GLY A 363 23.54 -0.63 9.62
CA GLY A 363 22.49 -0.56 10.64
C GLY A 363 22.98 -0.30 12.06
N VAL A 364 24.28 -0.44 12.34
CA VAL A 364 24.90 -0.03 13.62
C VAL A 364 25.78 1.20 13.43
N PHE A 365 26.53 1.25 12.33
CA PHE A 365 27.38 2.38 12.01
C PHE A 365 26.57 3.67 11.83
N ASN A 366 26.94 4.72 12.57
CA ASN A 366 26.33 6.03 12.47
C ASN A 366 27.27 6.97 11.69
N VAL A 367 26.85 7.39 10.51
CA VAL A 367 27.65 8.25 9.63
C VAL A 367 27.68 9.67 10.18
N ASP A 368 28.86 10.14 10.56
CA ASP A 368 29.06 11.54 10.92
C ASP A 368 29.09 12.43 9.67
N LEU A 369 28.00 13.19 9.46
CA LEU A 369 27.86 14.14 8.35
C LEU A 369 28.77 15.37 8.50
N LYS A 370 29.10 15.78 9.74
CA LYS A 370 29.83 17.01 10.05
C LYS A 370 31.34 16.87 9.82
N LYS A 371 31.88 15.65 9.90
CA LYS A 371 33.31 15.32 9.70
C LYS A 371 33.93 15.99 8.45
N LYS A 372 33.20 16.04 7.34
CA LYS A 372 33.70 16.50 6.03
C LYS A 372 33.45 17.98 5.74
N TYR A 373 32.86 18.75 6.66
CA TYR A 373 32.66 20.18 6.46
C TYR A 373 33.98 20.94 6.38
N LEU A 374 34.00 22.00 5.58
CA LEU A 374 35.12 22.94 5.48
C LEU A 374 34.62 24.25 6.07
N LEU A 375 35.05 24.55 7.30
CA LEU A 375 34.74 25.78 8.03
C LEU A 375 36.04 26.56 8.23
N GLU A 376 35.93 27.85 8.54
CA GLU A 376 37.09 28.68 8.86
C GLU A 376 37.84 28.15 10.08
N ASP A 377 37.09 27.80 11.13
CA ASP A 377 37.61 27.09 12.29
C ASP A 377 37.12 25.63 12.31
N PRO A 378 38.02 24.63 12.33
CA PRO A 378 37.66 23.23 12.49
C PRO A 378 36.95 22.89 13.80
N GLU A 379 37.11 23.69 14.86
CA GLU A 379 36.52 23.42 16.17
C GLU A 379 34.98 23.53 16.14
N TRP A 380 34.45 24.46 15.35
CA TRP A 380 33.00 24.73 15.26
C TRP A 380 32.22 23.66 14.49
N LYS A 381 32.89 22.64 13.94
CA LYS A 381 32.23 21.58 13.14
C LYS A 381 31.08 20.91 13.87
N TYR A 382 31.24 20.71 15.18
CA TYR A 382 30.28 19.95 15.99
C TYR A 382 29.24 20.81 16.69
N ASP A 383 29.31 22.14 16.55
CA ASP A 383 28.37 23.06 17.17
C ASP A 383 26.94 22.83 16.71
N VAL A 384 25.99 23.09 17.61
CA VAL A 384 24.56 22.95 17.35
C VAL A 384 24.01 24.31 16.96
N ILE A 385 23.56 24.43 15.72
CA ILE A 385 22.92 25.65 15.21
C ILE A 385 21.50 25.71 15.82
N PRO A 386 21.15 26.77 16.58
CA PRO A 386 19.78 26.94 17.05
C PRO A 386 18.85 27.17 15.85
N GLU A 387 17.84 26.32 15.67
CA GLU A 387 16.91 26.43 14.54
C GLU A 387 15.73 27.35 14.83
N ILE A 388 15.23 27.35 16.07
CA ILE A 388 13.99 28.04 16.45
C ILE A 388 14.22 28.87 17.72
N TRP A 389 13.77 30.11 17.68
CA TRP A 389 13.76 31.02 18.83
C TRP A 389 12.40 31.71 18.95
N GLN A 390 11.71 31.52 20.08
CA GLN A 390 10.43 32.18 20.41
C GLN A 390 9.36 32.13 19.29
N GLY A 391 9.26 30.99 18.59
CA GLY A 391 8.27 30.79 17.52
C GLY A 391 8.68 31.33 16.15
N LYS A 392 9.90 31.86 16.00
CA LYS A 392 10.51 32.26 14.74
C LYS A 392 11.68 31.34 14.41
N ASN A 393 12.00 31.14 13.12
CA ASN A 393 13.19 30.39 12.72
C ASN A 393 14.40 31.32 12.76
N VAL A 394 15.54 30.84 13.26
CA VAL A 394 16.78 31.61 13.31
C VAL A 394 17.37 31.80 11.91
N ALA A 395 17.21 30.81 11.03
CA ALA A 395 17.70 30.86 9.65
C ALA A 395 17.14 32.05 8.83
N ASP A 396 15.96 32.55 9.19
CA ASP A 396 15.33 33.69 8.53
C ASP A 396 16.01 35.03 8.86
N PHE A 397 16.91 35.06 9.86
CA PHE A 397 17.62 36.24 10.36
C PHE A 397 19.15 36.13 10.23
N ILE A 398 19.65 35.14 9.46
CA ILE A 398 21.09 34.99 9.21
C ILE A 398 21.48 35.85 8.01
N ASP A 399 22.02 37.03 8.29
CA ASP A 399 22.60 37.94 7.31
C ASP A 399 23.99 38.39 7.73
N ALA A 400 24.88 38.63 6.76
CA ALA A 400 26.24 39.09 7.03
C ALA A 400 26.26 40.47 7.73
N ASP A 401 25.27 41.31 7.44
CA ASP A 401 25.20 42.72 7.85
C ASP A 401 24.08 42.99 8.89
N ILE A 402 23.60 41.94 9.58
CA ILE A 402 22.44 42.03 10.50
C ILE A 402 22.62 43.08 11.61
N GLN A 403 23.85 43.29 12.07
CA GLN A 403 24.16 44.25 13.12
C GLN A 403 23.91 45.69 12.65
N GLU A 404 24.26 46.02 11.41
CA GLU A 404 24.04 47.37 10.86
C GLU A 404 22.55 47.67 10.71
N GLN A 405 21.77 46.66 10.29
CA GLN A 405 20.32 46.78 10.19
C GLN A 405 19.66 46.98 11.55
N LEU A 406 20.12 46.27 12.57
CA LEU A 406 19.63 46.42 13.94
C LEU A 406 19.92 47.83 14.48
N ASP A 407 21.14 48.32 14.28
CA ASP A 407 21.53 49.66 14.72
C ASP A 407 20.72 50.78 14.04
N GLU A 408 20.21 50.56 12.82
CA GLU A 408 19.31 51.51 12.14
C GLU A 408 17.89 51.46 12.70
N LEU A 409 17.38 50.27 13.02
CA LEU A 409 16.06 50.09 13.61
C LEU A 409 15.98 50.66 15.03
N GLU A 410 17.02 50.47 15.85
CA GLU A 410 17.10 51.06 17.19
C GLU A 410 17.09 52.60 17.12
N ARG A 411 17.79 53.20 16.15
CA ARG A 411 17.74 54.65 15.89
C ARG A 411 16.34 55.14 15.48
N GLU A 412 15.58 54.33 14.75
CA GLU A 412 14.20 54.65 14.39
C GLU A 412 13.27 54.55 15.62
N GLU A 413 13.40 53.53 16.45
CA GLU A 413 12.61 53.39 17.69
C GLU A 413 12.89 54.53 18.67
N GLU A 414 14.16 54.91 18.89
CA GLU A 414 14.52 56.06 19.74
C GLU A 414 13.85 57.35 19.26
N LYS A 415 13.76 57.53 17.94
CA LYS A 415 13.09 58.70 17.35
C LYS A 415 11.56 58.67 17.60
N LEU A 416 10.92 57.50 17.45
CA LEU A 416 9.48 57.34 17.69
C LEU A 416 9.12 57.51 19.18
N GLU A 417 9.97 57.05 20.10
CA GLU A 417 9.78 57.29 21.53
C GLU A 417 9.91 58.78 21.88
N ALA A 418 10.88 59.48 21.30
CA ALA A 418 11.05 60.93 21.48
C ALA A 418 9.83 61.72 20.99
N GLU A 419 9.15 61.24 19.95
CA GLU A 419 7.91 61.82 19.42
C GLU A 419 6.67 61.49 20.29
N GLY A 420 6.81 60.63 21.30
CA GLY A 420 5.76 60.34 22.28
C GLY A 420 4.66 59.37 21.80
N PHE A 421 4.90 58.63 20.71
CA PHE A 421 3.93 57.74 20.06
C PHE A 421 3.31 56.68 21.00
N TYR A 422 4.06 56.20 22.00
CA TYR A 422 3.61 55.15 22.92
C TYR A 422 2.89 55.65 24.18
N LYS A 423 2.59 56.95 24.30
CA LYS A 423 1.76 57.46 25.41
C LYS A 423 0.29 57.36 25.05
N SER A 424 -0.45 56.48 25.72
CA SER A 424 -1.91 56.41 25.65
C SER A 424 -2.55 57.52 26.51
N GLU A 425 -3.38 58.38 25.92
CA GLU A 425 -4.16 59.38 26.67
C GLU A 425 -5.37 58.70 27.33
N GLU A 426 -5.49 58.83 28.66
CA GLU A 426 -6.71 58.47 29.40
C GLU A 426 -7.58 59.73 29.52
N GLU A 427 -8.79 59.70 28.97
CA GLU A 427 -9.75 60.83 29.07
C GLU A 427 -10.50 60.78 30.42
N GLU A 428 -10.49 61.88 31.18
CA GLU A 428 -11.32 62.05 32.39
C GLU A 428 -12.76 62.39 31.98
N MET A 429 -13.76 61.70 32.58
CA MET A 429 -15.19 61.91 32.30
C MET A 429 -15.77 63.13 33.07
N ASP A 430 -16.69 63.85 32.42
CA ASP A 430 -17.31 65.07 32.97
C ASP A 430 -18.54 64.81 33.87
N SER A 431 -18.86 65.78 34.75
CA SER A 431 -19.93 65.67 35.76
C SER A 431 -21.35 65.45 35.21
N GLU A 432 -21.60 65.81 33.94
CA GLU A 432 -22.89 65.57 33.29
C GLU A 432 -23.10 64.09 32.95
N ASP A 433 -22.03 63.38 32.59
CA ASP A 433 -22.07 61.95 32.27
C ASP A 433 -22.33 61.12 33.52
N GLU A 434 -21.71 61.49 34.65
CA GLU A 434 -22.01 60.87 35.95
C GLU A 434 -23.47 61.11 36.39
N ALA A 435 -24.03 62.30 36.13
CA ALA A 435 -25.42 62.62 36.48
C ALA A 435 -26.43 61.85 35.61
N LEU A 436 -26.13 61.67 34.31
CA LEU A 436 -26.92 60.83 33.41
C LEU A 436 -26.93 59.37 33.87
N GLU A 437 -25.78 58.85 34.27
CA GLU A 437 -25.68 57.48 34.79
C GLU A 437 -26.48 57.31 36.10
N ALA A 438 -26.41 58.30 37.00
CA ALA A 438 -27.16 58.28 38.26
C ALA A 438 -28.68 58.31 38.05
N THR A 439 -29.18 59.14 37.12
CA THR A 439 -30.62 59.21 36.81
C THR A 439 -31.13 57.95 36.12
N ALA A 440 -30.34 57.37 35.21
CA ALA A 440 -30.66 56.10 34.56
C ALA A 440 -30.78 54.95 35.58
N ASN A 441 -29.88 54.93 36.57
CA ASN A 441 -29.92 53.96 37.67
C ASN A 441 -31.16 54.15 38.57
N ALA A 442 -31.56 55.38 38.89
CA ALA A 442 -32.77 55.63 39.69
C ALA A 442 -34.06 55.18 38.98
N ILE A 443 -34.15 55.38 37.66
CA ILE A 443 -35.32 54.95 36.86
C ILE A 443 -35.42 53.42 36.82
N THR A 444 -34.29 52.74 36.64
CA THR A 444 -34.26 51.27 36.58
C THR A 444 -34.66 50.66 37.93
N GLU A 445 -34.22 51.23 39.06
CA GLU A 445 -34.64 50.82 40.40
C GLU A 445 -36.14 51.00 40.63
N HIS A 446 -36.72 52.17 40.32
CA HIS A 446 -38.16 52.43 40.52
C HIS A 446 -39.04 51.47 39.70
N ASN A 447 -38.64 51.19 38.45
CA ASN A 447 -39.32 50.24 37.59
C ASN A 447 -39.25 48.81 38.15
N SER A 448 -38.13 48.43 38.76
CA SER A 448 -37.98 47.12 39.41
C SER A 448 -38.93 46.96 40.60
N LEU A 449 -39.05 47.98 41.47
CA LEU A 449 -39.93 47.97 42.64
C LEU A 449 -41.41 47.88 42.26
N THR A 450 -41.81 48.60 41.21
CA THR A 450 -43.18 48.57 40.68
C THR A 450 -43.57 47.17 40.18
N ARG A 451 -42.67 46.50 39.46
CA ARG A 451 -42.87 45.10 39.02
C ARG A 451 -43.01 44.14 40.21
N ILE A 452 -42.18 44.30 41.24
CA ILE A 452 -42.25 43.49 42.46
C ILE A 452 -43.59 43.68 43.18
N GLN A 453 -44.07 44.93 43.32
CA GLN A 453 -45.32 45.24 43.99
C GLN A 453 -46.55 44.70 43.22
N ALA A 454 -46.52 44.73 41.89
CA ALA A 454 -47.55 44.12 41.04
C ALA A 454 -47.59 42.59 41.21
N ARG A 455 -46.42 41.94 41.26
CA ARG A 455 -46.31 40.49 41.46
C ARG A 455 -46.84 40.05 42.83
N LEU A 456 -46.56 40.82 43.89
CA LEU A 456 -47.11 40.59 45.24
C LEU A 456 -48.65 40.69 45.28
N LYS A 457 -49.26 41.63 44.55
CA LYS A 457 -50.72 41.78 44.47
C LYS A 457 -51.39 40.64 43.69
N GLY A 458 -50.75 40.09 42.67
CA GLY A 458 -51.27 38.97 41.87
C GLY A 458 -51.06 37.58 42.49
N SER A 459 -50.23 37.44 43.53
CA SER A 459 -49.76 36.15 44.06
C SER A 459 -50.73 35.42 45.00
N LYS A 460 -52.03 35.70 44.96
CA LYS A 460 -53.04 34.97 45.78
C LYS A 460 -54.03 34.25 44.86
N ASN A 461 -54.15 32.93 45.01
CA ASN A 461 -55.11 32.06 44.27
C ASN A 461 -56.58 32.26 44.72
N LYS A 462 -56.99 33.51 44.96
CA LYS A 462 -58.37 33.92 45.25
C LYS A 462 -58.72 35.07 44.32
N ALA A 463 -60.00 35.16 43.92
CA ALA A 463 -60.46 36.28 43.11
C ALA A 463 -60.15 37.62 43.80
N VAL A 464 -59.61 38.57 43.04
CA VAL A 464 -59.35 39.94 43.52
C VAL A 464 -60.68 40.56 43.93
N LEU A 465 -60.78 41.04 45.17
CA LEU A 465 -62.00 41.70 45.65
C LEU A 465 -62.28 42.95 44.79
N PRO A 466 -63.54 43.14 44.35
CA PRO A 466 -63.90 44.34 43.59
C PRO A 466 -63.65 45.58 44.48
N LYS A 467 -63.06 46.62 43.89
CA LYS A 467 -62.69 47.85 44.61
C LYS A 467 -63.89 48.54 45.27
N THR A 468 -65.11 48.25 44.81
CA THR A 468 -66.38 48.73 45.38
C THR A 468 -66.73 48.10 46.73
N ALA A 469 -66.23 46.90 47.03
CA ALA A 469 -66.49 46.18 48.28
C ALA A 469 -65.47 46.50 49.40
N VAL A 470 -64.33 47.12 49.05
CA VAL A 470 -63.24 47.43 49.98
C VAL A 470 -63.28 48.91 50.36
N LYS A 471 -63.43 49.21 51.65
CA LYS A 471 -63.34 50.59 52.16
C LYS A 471 -61.90 51.09 52.05
N ARG A 472 -61.70 52.27 51.46
CA ARG A 472 -60.41 52.97 51.41
C ARG A 472 -60.38 54.09 52.43
N THR A 473 -59.21 54.34 53.02
CA THR A 473 -59.01 55.49 53.89
C THR A 473 -58.70 56.73 53.03
N VAL A 474 -59.06 57.91 53.54
CA VAL A 474 -58.75 59.18 52.88
C VAL A 474 -57.24 59.48 52.94
N SER A 475 -56.54 58.96 53.95
CA SER A 475 -55.08 59.06 54.12
C SER A 475 -54.32 58.35 52.98
N ASP A 476 -54.64 57.08 52.72
CA ASP A 476 -53.93 56.32 51.67
C ASP A 476 -54.12 56.94 50.28
N MET A 477 -55.25 57.62 50.07
CA MET A 477 -55.55 58.32 48.83
C MET A 477 -54.79 59.66 48.72
N SER A 478 -54.71 60.44 49.82
CA SER A 478 -53.94 61.68 49.81
C SER A 478 -52.45 61.43 49.61
N ASP A 479 -51.90 60.43 50.28
CA ASP A 479 -50.46 60.18 50.28
C ASP A 479 -49.98 59.63 48.93
N HIS A 480 -50.86 58.96 48.17
CA HIS A 480 -50.57 58.52 46.81
C HIS A 480 -50.60 59.68 45.80
N LEU A 481 -51.51 60.65 45.97
CA LEU A 481 -51.60 61.83 45.11
C LEU A 481 -50.40 62.76 45.34
N GLU A 482 -50.01 62.99 46.60
CA GLU A 482 -48.82 63.77 46.94
C GLU A 482 -47.54 63.13 46.36
N LYS A 483 -47.42 61.79 46.38
CA LYS A 483 -46.30 61.08 45.72
C LYS A 483 -46.28 61.21 44.19
N MET A 484 -47.42 61.47 43.56
CA MET A 484 -47.50 61.76 42.12
C MET A 484 -47.35 63.26 41.81
N GLY A 485 -47.15 64.10 42.83
CA GLY A 485 -47.03 65.56 42.67
C GLY A 485 -48.36 66.30 42.50
N LEU A 486 -49.49 65.70 42.91
CA LEU A 486 -50.82 66.31 42.87
C LEU A 486 -51.25 66.78 44.27
N ASP A 487 -51.92 67.94 44.34
CA ASP A 487 -52.40 68.51 45.62
C ASP A 487 -53.63 67.76 46.16
N ALA A 488 -53.56 67.31 47.42
CA ALA A 488 -54.56 66.45 48.08
C ALA A 488 -55.55 67.22 49.00
N THR A 489 -55.51 68.55 49.02
CA THR A 489 -56.33 69.42 49.88
C THR A 489 -57.84 69.20 49.72
N GLU A 490 -58.38 69.08 48.51
CA GLU A 490 -59.82 68.84 48.25
C GLU A 490 -60.32 67.46 48.73
N ALA A 491 -59.48 66.42 48.64
CA ALA A 491 -59.84 65.07 49.05
C ALA A 491 -59.98 64.96 50.59
N ARG A 492 -59.12 65.68 51.33
CA ARG A 492 -59.20 65.78 52.81
C ARG A 492 -60.45 66.55 53.25
N ALA A 493 -60.89 67.55 52.51
CA ALA A 493 -62.05 68.39 52.85
C ALA A 493 -63.40 67.64 52.82
N ARG A 494 -63.59 66.66 51.91
CA ARG A 494 -64.84 65.88 51.78
C ARG A 494 -65.12 64.89 52.93
N SER A 495 -64.17 64.69 53.84
CA SER A 495 -64.28 63.75 54.97
C SER A 495 -64.91 64.33 56.25
N ARG A 496 -65.15 65.64 56.31
CA ARG A 496 -65.60 66.38 57.52
C ARG A 496 -67.11 66.39 57.78
N GLY A 497 -67.88 65.43 57.26
CA GLY A 497 -69.34 65.35 57.43
C GLY A 497 -69.80 64.23 58.37
N ILE A 498 -70.38 64.62 59.52
CA ILE A 498 -71.19 63.82 60.48
C ILE A 498 -70.38 63.02 61.52
N LYS A 499 -70.11 63.67 62.66
CA LYS A 499 -70.51 63.19 64.01
C LYS A 499 -70.69 64.40 64.93
N ARG A 500 -71.96 64.74 65.23
CA ARG A 500 -72.37 65.63 66.35
C ARG A 500 -72.38 64.84 67.65
N ALA A 501 -72.03 65.50 68.75
CA ALA A 501 -71.85 64.98 70.10
C ALA A 501 -73.15 64.70 70.88
N ARG A 502 -73.06 63.84 71.91
CA ARG A 502 -73.76 64.01 73.21
C ARG A 502 -73.07 63.19 74.35
N SER A 503 -72.55 63.96 75.32
CA SER A 503 -72.37 63.76 76.79
C SER A 503 -71.59 62.57 77.42
N ALA A 504 -70.45 62.95 78.04
CA ALA A 504 -69.95 62.73 79.41
C ALA A 504 -69.50 61.34 79.96
N SER A 505 -68.21 61.26 80.36
CA SER A 505 -67.65 60.91 81.70
C SER A 505 -66.20 60.37 81.55
N SER A 506 -65.16 61.16 81.86
CA SER A 506 -64.43 61.26 83.16
C SER A 506 -63.75 59.98 83.64
N GLY A 507 -62.40 59.98 83.70
CA GLY A 507 -61.62 58.93 84.36
C GLY A 507 -60.11 59.12 84.22
N GLU A 508 -59.46 59.42 85.34
CA GLU A 508 -58.06 59.77 85.57
C GLU A 508 -57.02 58.67 85.26
N SER A 509 -55.75 59.13 85.29
CA SER A 509 -54.49 58.41 85.44
C SER A 509 -54.55 57.15 86.33
N ILE A 510 -53.66 56.18 86.05
CA ILE A 510 -52.67 55.62 87.00
C ILE A 510 -52.00 54.39 86.37
N ALA A 511 -50.68 54.30 86.54
CA ALA A 511 -49.93 53.08 86.34
C ALA A 511 -50.06 52.14 87.56
N ARG A 512 -50.25 50.83 87.30
CA ARG A 512 -49.56 49.66 87.92
C ARG A 512 -50.45 48.49 88.37
N THR A 513 -49.99 47.30 87.96
CA THR A 513 -49.95 45.96 88.61
C THR A 513 -51.20 45.25 89.16
N ALA A 514 -51.37 44.05 88.59
CA ALA A 514 -51.62 42.73 89.21
C ALA A 514 -52.98 42.33 89.82
N SER A 515 -53.48 41.20 89.28
CA SER A 515 -54.08 40.05 89.95
C SER A 515 -55.61 39.86 89.96
N MET A 516 -55.98 38.61 89.59
CA MET A 516 -57.17 37.80 89.88
C MET A 516 -58.47 37.96 89.04
N ALA A 517 -58.70 36.90 88.25
CA ALA A 517 -59.97 36.29 87.81
C ALA A 517 -60.91 37.07 86.84
N ARG A 518 -60.82 36.86 85.50
CA ARG A 518 -61.56 35.85 84.65
C ARG A 518 -62.99 36.30 84.23
N PRO A 519 -63.55 35.83 83.08
CA PRO A 519 -63.05 35.84 81.69
C PRO A 519 -64.12 36.26 80.63
N ALA A 520 -63.76 36.78 79.44
CA ALA A 520 -64.64 36.84 78.26
C ALA A 520 -63.85 36.87 76.92
N SER A 521 -63.88 35.74 76.19
CA SER A 521 -63.54 35.42 74.77
C SER A 521 -62.60 36.36 73.98
N ALA A 522 -61.30 36.14 73.78
CA ALA A 522 -60.44 34.95 73.72
C ALA A 522 -60.72 34.01 72.53
N ALA A 523 -60.32 34.41 71.32
CA ALA A 523 -59.92 33.45 70.30
C ALA A 523 -58.69 32.72 70.83
N LYS A 524 -58.90 31.64 71.62
CA LYS A 524 -57.82 30.79 72.09
C LYS A 524 -57.17 30.16 70.86
N ASP A 525 -55.89 30.47 70.65
CA ASP A 525 -55.04 29.71 69.75
C ASP A 525 -55.15 28.23 70.17
N ARG A 526 -55.76 27.40 69.30
CA ARG A 526 -56.01 25.98 69.57
C ARG A 526 -54.72 25.21 69.86
N THR A 527 -53.58 25.72 69.37
CA THR A 527 -52.26 25.14 69.64
C THR A 527 -51.76 25.43 71.05
N MET A 528 -52.30 26.46 71.72
CA MET A 528 -51.95 26.86 73.09
C MET A 528 -52.93 26.35 74.14
N SER A 529 -54.19 26.10 73.76
CA SER A 529 -55.23 25.78 74.74
C SER A 529 -55.05 24.46 75.50
N GLY A 530 -54.21 23.54 74.98
CA GLY A 530 -53.93 22.24 75.57
C GLY A 530 -52.57 22.12 76.28
N VAL A 531 -51.72 23.16 76.22
CA VAL A 531 -50.38 23.17 76.82
C VAL A 531 -50.33 24.16 77.98
N ARG A 532 -49.78 23.76 79.12
CA ARG A 532 -49.85 24.56 80.35
C ARG A 532 -48.95 25.80 80.29
N ASN A 533 -47.75 25.64 79.74
CA ASN A 533 -46.70 26.68 79.73
C ASN A 533 -46.08 26.84 78.33
N VAL A 534 -45.48 28.01 78.06
CA VAL A 534 -44.84 28.32 76.77
C VAL A 534 -43.74 27.30 76.39
N LYS A 535 -43.01 26.77 77.37
CA LYS A 535 -41.99 25.71 77.16
C LYS A 535 -42.60 24.42 76.58
N GLN A 536 -43.77 24.00 77.06
CA GLN A 536 -44.47 22.83 76.52
C GLN A 536 -45.01 23.06 75.11
N LYS A 537 -45.38 24.31 74.75
CA LYS A 537 -45.72 24.65 73.36
C LYS A 537 -44.55 24.41 72.42
N LEU A 538 -43.36 24.88 72.80
CA LEU A 538 -42.14 24.72 72.01
C LEU A 538 -41.75 23.25 71.84
N GLU A 539 -41.91 22.42 72.88
CA GLU A 539 -41.70 20.98 72.78
C GLU A 539 -42.73 20.30 71.87
N SER A 540 -44.01 20.66 71.97
CA SER A 540 -45.07 20.16 71.08
C SER A 540 -44.82 20.51 69.60
N GLU A 541 -44.35 21.74 69.33
CA GLU A 541 -43.97 22.15 67.97
C GLU A 541 -42.78 21.36 67.43
N LYS A 542 -41.78 21.05 68.27
CA LYS A 542 -40.66 20.18 67.89
C LYS A 542 -41.13 18.77 67.53
N VAL A 543 -42.04 18.19 68.31
CA VAL A 543 -42.62 16.86 68.02
C VAL A 543 -43.42 16.88 66.72
N ARG A 544 -44.19 17.95 66.46
CA ARG A 544 -44.90 18.15 65.18
C ARG A 544 -43.93 18.19 64.00
N GLN A 545 -42.83 18.94 64.11
CA GLN A 545 -41.80 19.01 63.06
C GLN A 545 -41.10 17.65 62.84
N LEU A 546 -40.87 16.86 63.90
CA LEU A 546 -40.33 15.50 63.80
C LEU A 546 -41.30 14.56 63.06
N ALA A 547 -42.59 14.60 63.40
CA ALA A 547 -43.61 13.77 62.75
C ALA A 547 -43.77 14.08 61.26
N GLN A 548 -43.52 15.33 60.83
CA GLN A 548 -43.58 15.74 59.43
C GLN A 548 -42.39 15.27 58.58
N ARG A 549 -41.30 14.79 59.20
CA ARG A 549 -40.11 14.33 58.44
C ARG A 549 -40.40 13.17 57.50
N THR A 550 -41.25 12.21 57.88
CA THR A 550 -41.57 11.05 57.05
C THR A 550 -42.39 11.42 55.80
N PRO A 551 -43.49 12.20 55.87
CA PRO A 551 -44.13 12.76 54.68
C PRO A 551 -43.19 13.61 53.82
N ASN A 552 -42.32 14.41 54.45
CA ASN A 552 -41.37 15.27 53.75
C ASN A 552 -40.29 14.48 53.01
N LEU A 553 -39.84 13.35 53.57
CA LEU A 553 -38.91 12.43 52.91
C LEU A 553 -39.50 11.88 51.60
N PHE A 554 -40.80 11.60 51.58
CA PHE A 554 -41.53 11.20 50.37
C PHE A 554 -42.04 12.38 49.54
N ALA A 555 -41.55 13.60 49.83
CA ALA A 555 -41.91 14.86 49.16
C ALA A 555 -43.43 15.10 49.03
N LYS A 556 -44.21 14.70 50.05
CA LYS A 556 -45.66 14.96 50.08
C LYS A 556 -45.92 16.46 50.23
N ARG A 557 -46.90 16.99 49.51
CA ARG A 557 -47.24 18.43 49.56
C ARG A 557 -47.82 18.87 50.92
N GLY A 558 -48.25 17.91 51.75
CA GLY A 558 -48.73 18.10 53.10
C GLY A 558 -49.43 16.85 53.63
N GLU A 559 -49.97 16.89 54.83
CA GLU A 559 -50.67 15.75 55.46
C GLU A 559 -51.93 15.30 54.70
N SER A 560 -52.48 16.18 53.86
CA SER A 560 -53.63 15.90 53.01
C SER A 560 -53.27 15.21 51.68
N ASP A 561 -51.99 15.18 51.29
CA ASP A 561 -51.54 14.59 50.02
C ASP A 561 -51.29 13.09 50.17
N ARG A 562 -52.34 12.31 49.90
CA ARG A 562 -52.34 10.84 49.96
C ARG A 562 -52.49 10.19 48.59
N ALA A 563 -52.14 10.91 47.52
CA ALA A 563 -52.26 10.38 46.16
C ALA A 563 -51.36 9.14 45.97
N VAL A 564 -51.95 8.05 45.49
CA VAL A 564 -51.26 6.81 45.13
C VAL A 564 -51.02 6.82 43.63
N GLN A 565 -49.76 6.94 43.22
CA GLN A 565 -49.38 6.92 41.81
C GLN A 565 -49.41 5.49 41.27
N THR A 566 -50.00 5.31 40.09
CA THR A 566 -50.06 4.00 39.43
C THR A 566 -48.68 3.65 38.86
N LYS A 567 -47.94 2.78 39.55
CA LYS A 567 -46.56 2.42 39.16
C LYS A 567 -46.46 1.71 37.80
N MET A 568 -47.44 0.88 37.44
CA MET A 568 -47.50 0.18 36.17
C MET A 568 -48.81 0.49 35.44
N PRO A 569 -48.88 1.58 34.66
CA PRO A 569 -50.04 1.89 33.86
C PRO A 569 -50.30 0.79 32.84
N LYS A 570 -51.50 0.20 32.87
CA LYS A 570 -51.87 -0.97 32.06
C LYS A 570 -51.61 -0.78 30.55
N HIS A 571 -51.83 0.42 30.02
CA HIS A 571 -51.63 0.71 28.59
C HIS A 571 -50.17 0.66 28.13
N LEU A 572 -49.19 0.73 29.06
CA LEU A 572 -47.76 0.61 28.74
C LEU A 572 -47.28 -0.85 28.77
N PHE A 573 -47.86 -1.65 29.65
CA PHE A 573 -47.34 -3.00 29.97
C PHE A 573 -48.26 -4.15 29.55
N SER A 574 -49.47 -3.85 29.10
CA SER A 574 -50.41 -4.86 28.58
C SER A 574 -50.54 -4.78 27.07
N ASN A 575 -50.73 -5.94 26.44
CA ASN A 575 -50.77 -6.18 24.99
C ASN A 575 -49.41 -6.08 24.27
N LYS A 576 -49.35 -6.65 23.07
CA LYS A 576 -48.22 -6.55 22.14
C LYS A 576 -48.67 -5.79 20.91
N ARG A 577 -47.81 -4.92 20.38
CA ARG A 577 -48.06 -4.20 19.13
C ARG A 577 -48.10 -5.20 17.97
N GLY A 578 -49.27 -5.33 17.33
CA GLY A 578 -49.45 -6.09 16.11
C GLY A 578 -49.19 -5.24 14.86
N ASN A 579 -49.28 -5.86 13.67
CA ASN A 579 -49.25 -5.11 12.41
C ASN A 579 -50.60 -4.41 12.20
N GLY A 580 -50.62 -3.09 12.28
CA GLY A 580 -51.83 -2.27 12.15
C GLY A 580 -51.69 -0.90 12.83
N LYS A 581 -52.82 -0.30 13.22
CA LYS A 581 -52.85 0.96 13.98
C LYS A 581 -52.23 0.75 15.37
N THR A 582 -51.37 1.69 15.78
CA THR A 582 -50.72 1.67 17.10
C THR A 582 -51.49 2.52 18.11
N ASP A 583 -51.46 2.10 19.38
CA ASP A 583 -52.20 2.76 20.48
C ASP A 583 -51.67 4.17 20.82
N TRP A 584 -50.49 4.52 20.31
CA TRP A 584 -49.90 5.84 20.43
C TRP A 584 -49.24 6.24 19.10
N ARG A 585 -49.07 7.55 18.94
CA ARG A 585 -48.57 8.19 17.73
C ARG A 585 -47.06 8.01 17.55
#